data_AF-A0A9N8ZQR8-F1
#
_entry.id   AF-A0A9N8ZQR8-F1
#
_cell.length_a   1.000
_cell.length_b   1.000
_cell.length_c   1.000
_cell.angle_alpha   90.00
_cell.angle_beta   90.00
_cell.angle_gamma   90.00
#
_symmetry.space_group_name_H-M   'P 1'
#
loop_
_entity.id
_entity.type
_entity.pdbx_description
1 polymer ?
#
loop_
_entity_poly.entity_id
_entity_poly.type
_entity_poly.pdbx_seq_one_letter_code
_entity_poly.pdbx_strand_id
1 'polypeptide(L)'
;MPKNKLYFPRDIISILLNDNFWQSVKSLYSLLLPYCEVLNKLQSDTARLHEVLQSFGGILKIWKEYPDENLAERIILWLEQR
;
A
#
# COMPACT_ATOMS: atom_id res chain seq x y z
N MET A 1 -6.42 -11.89 -41.59
CA MET A 1 -5.23 -11.24 -41.00
C MET A 1 -5.64 -10.65 -39.66
N PRO A 2 -5.14 -11.14 -38.52
CA PRO A 2 -5.67 -10.76 -37.22
C PRO A 2 -5.03 -9.46 -36.74
N LYS A 3 -5.83 -8.60 -36.09
CA LYS A 3 -5.56 -7.95 -34.81
C LYS A 3 -6.67 -6.93 -34.58
N ASN A 4 -7.68 -7.35 -33.80
CA ASN A 4 -8.49 -6.42 -33.03
C ASN A 4 -7.52 -5.50 -32.27
N LYS A 5 -7.29 -4.29 -32.78
CA LYS A 5 -6.67 -3.25 -31.98
C LYS A 5 -7.72 -2.90 -30.94
N LEU A 6 -7.58 -3.47 -29.74
CA LEU A 6 -8.26 -3.01 -28.54
C LEU A 6 -7.78 -1.58 -28.31
N TYR A 7 -8.50 -0.62 -28.89
CA TYR A 7 -8.30 0.78 -28.62
C TYR A 7 -8.90 1.05 -27.25
N PHE A 8 -8.03 1.34 -26.27
CA PHE A 8 -8.49 1.83 -24.99
C PHE A 8 -9.25 3.16 -25.20
N PRO A 9 -10.32 3.41 -24.44
CA PRO A 9 -10.96 4.72 -24.40
C PRO A 9 -9.92 5.83 -24.20
N ARG A 10 -10.10 6.97 -24.88
CA ARG A 10 -9.15 8.10 -24.83
C ARG A 10 -8.89 8.58 -23.41
N ASP A 11 -9.89 8.48 -22.54
CA ASP A 11 -9.80 8.87 -21.14
C ASP A 11 -8.88 7.93 -20.33
N ILE A 12 -8.83 6.65 -20.69
CA ILE A 12 -7.89 5.69 -20.08
C ILE A 12 -6.47 5.96 -20.59
N ILE A 13 -6.33 6.25 -21.90
CA ILE A 13 -5.03 6.57 -22.49
C ILE A 13 -4.45 7.83 -21.86
N SER A 14 -5.25 8.87 -21.61
CA SER A 14 -4.76 10.10 -20.98
C SER A 14 -4.30 9.87 -19.54
N ILE A 15 -4.94 8.97 -18.78
CA ILE A 15 -4.48 8.56 -17.45
C ILE A 15 -3.17 7.78 -17.53
N LEU A 16 -3.07 6.83 -18.46
CA LEU A 16 -1.87 6.00 -18.64
C LEU A 16 -0.66 6.80 -19.16
N LEU A 17 -0.89 7.88 -19.89
CA LEU A 17 0.16 8.80 -20.34
C LEU A 17 0.49 9.88 -19.31
N ASN A 18 -0.20 9.94 -18.17
CA ASN A 18 0.05 10.92 -17.13
C ASN A 18 1.18 10.43 -16.22
N ASP A 19 2.33 11.11 -16.27
CA ASP A 19 3.46 10.77 -15.40
C ASP A 19 3.13 10.92 -13.91
N ASN A 20 2.33 11.92 -13.53
CA ASN A 20 1.93 12.11 -12.14
C ASN A 20 1.11 10.92 -11.62
N PHE A 21 0.27 10.31 -12.47
CA PHE A 21 -0.45 9.10 -12.11
C PHE A 21 0.53 7.98 -11.74
N TRP A 22 1.54 7.73 -12.56
CA TRP A 22 2.55 6.71 -12.27
C TRP A 22 3.42 7.05 -11.06
N GLN A 23 3.72 8.33 -10.82
CA GLN A 23 4.41 8.74 -9.59
C GLN A 23 3.55 8.46 -8.35
N SER A 24 2.26 8.80 -8.38
CA SER A 24 1.34 8.45 -7.28
C SER A 24 1.22 6.94 -7.08
N VAL A 25 1.14 6.15 -8.16
CA VAL A 25 1.13 4.69 -8.07
C VAL A 25 2.44 4.15 -7.47
N LYS A 26 3.60 4.70 -7.85
CA LYS A 26 4.89 4.31 -7.25
C LYS A 26 4.95 4.66 -5.76
N SER A 27 4.52 5.86 -5.37
CA SER A 27 4.46 6.26 -3.96
C SER A 27 3.54 5.35 -3.16
N LEU A 28 2.36 5.02 -3.71
CA LEU A 28 1.43 4.09 -3.09
C LEU A 28 2.04 2.68 -2.95
N TYR A 29 2.71 2.19 -3.99
CA TYR A 29 3.41 0.90 -3.95
C TYR A 29 4.49 0.88 -2.87
N SER A 30 5.33 1.92 -2.78
CA SER A 30 6.35 2.04 -1.75
C SER A 30 5.76 2.08 -0.35
N LEU A 31 4.59 2.70 -0.17
CA LEU A 31 3.87 2.69 1.11
C LEU A 31 3.33 1.29 1.43
N LEU A 32 2.76 0.58 0.45
CA LEU A 32 2.10 -0.71 0.64
C LEU A 32 3.08 -1.88 0.82
N LEU A 33 4.27 -1.81 0.21
CA LEU A 33 5.28 -2.87 0.26
C LEU A 33 5.58 -3.40 1.67
N PRO A 34 5.88 -2.55 2.68
CA PRO A 34 6.12 -3.03 4.04
C PRO A 34 4.89 -3.73 4.66
N TYR A 35 3.67 -3.35 4.30
CA TYR A 35 2.46 -4.06 4.76
C TYR A 35 2.35 -5.44 4.13
N CYS A 36 2.65 -5.56 2.83
CA CYS A 36 2.66 -6.84 2.15
C CYS A 36 3.70 -7.80 2.77
N GLU A 37 4.88 -7.30 3.13
CA GLU A 37 5.90 -8.09 3.83
C GLU A 37 5.43 -8.57 5.21
N VAL A 38 4.81 -7.67 5.98
CA VAL A 38 4.20 -8.04 7.27
C VAL A 38 3.11 -9.09 7.07
N LEU A 39 2.16 -8.86 6.16
CA LEU A 39 1.07 -9.79 5.90
C LEU A 39 1.58 -11.16 5.43
N ASN A 40 2.58 -11.21 4.56
CA ASN A 40 3.21 -12.47 4.15
C ASN A 40 3.83 -13.20 5.34
N LYS A 41 4.48 -12.47 6.25
CA LYS A 41 5.06 -13.05 7.46
C LYS A 41 3.99 -13.58 8.40
N LEU A 42 2.87 -12.86 8.55
CA LEU A 42 1.73 -13.26 9.38
C LEU A 42 0.94 -14.44 8.79
N GLN A 43 0.86 -14.53 7.46
CA GLN A 43 0.19 -15.62 6.75
C GLN A 43 1.04 -16.89 6.66
N SER A 44 2.33 -16.81 6.98
CA SER A 44 3.16 -17.99 7.15
C SER A 44 2.67 -18.80 8.33
N ASP A 45 2.45 -20.10 8.13
CA ASP A 45 1.98 -21.05 9.15
C ASP A 45 2.97 -21.19 10.32
N THR A 46 4.17 -20.62 10.20
CA THR A 46 5.23 -20.58 11.20
C THR A 46 5.40 -19.22 11.88
N ALA A 47 4.49 -18.26 11.65
CA ALA A 47 4.60 -16.91 12.20
C ALA A 47 4.67 -16.95 13.73
N ARG A 48 5.81 -16.57 14.30
CA ARG A 48 5.98 -16.57 15.76
C ARG A 48 5.39 -15.27 16.32
N LEU A 49 4.76 -15.33 17.49
CA LEU A 49 4.11 -14.17 18.13
C LEU A 49 5.04 -12.93 18.25
N HIS A 50 6.33 -13.14 18.48
CA HIS A 50 7.31 -12.04 18.55
C HIS A 50 7.56 -11.39 17.17
N GLU A 51 7.49 -12.16 16.08
CA GLU A 51 7.64 -11.63 14.72
C GLU A 51 6.43 -10.82 14.32
N VAL A 52 5.23 -11.28 14.71
CA VAL A 52 3.98 -10.53 14.58
C VAL A 52 4.10 -9.19 15.29
N LEU A 53 4.48 -9.19 16.56
CA LEU A 53 4.63 -7.98 17.36
C LEU A 53 5.68 -7.02 16.76
N GLN A 54 6.82 -7.55 16.31
CA GLN A 54 7.87 -6.76 15.67
C GLN A 54 7.40 -6.13 14.36
N SER A 55 6.65 -6.87 13.55
CA SER A 55 6.06 -6.39 12.30
C SER A 55 5.07 -5.24 12.54
N PHE A 56 4.20 -5.35 13.54
CA PHE A 56 3.30 -4.25 13.94
C PHE A 56 4.07 -3.03 14.46
N GLY A 57 5.12 -3.24 15.25
CA GLY A 57 5.99 -2.15 15.72
C GLY A 57 6.67 -1.40 14.56
N GLY A 58 7.10 -2.13 13.51
CA GLY A 58 7.66 -1.54 12.30
C GLY A 58 6.64 -0.67 11.54
N ILE A 59 5.41 -1.15 11.37
CA ILE A 59 4.33 -0.39 10.76
C ILE A 59 4.06 0.91 11.55
N LEU A 60 3.95 0.84 12.87
CA LEU A 60 3.72 2.01 13.71
C LEU A 60 4.85 3.05 13.61
N LYS A 61 6.10 2.60 13.45
CA LYS A 61 7.23 3.50 13.24
C LYS A 61 7.14 4.21 11.89
N ILE A 62 6.77 3.50 10.82
CA ILE A 62 6.55 4.09 9.49
C ILE A 62 5.45 5.16 9.56
N TRP A 63 4.36 4.91 10.29
CA TRP A 63 3.30 5.90 10.50
C TRP A 63 3.76 7.13 11.28
N LYS A 64 4.59 6.97 12.31
CA LYS A 64 5.16 8.09 13.07
C LYS A 64 6.11 8.96 12.25
N GLU A 65 6.76 8.39 11.24
CA GLU A 65 7.66 9.10 10.34
C GLU A 65 6.92 9.74 9.16
N TYR A 66 5.62 9.44 8.97
CA TYR A 66 4.79 10.04 7.94
C TYR A 66 4.15 11.34 8.45
N PRO A 67 4.32 12.48 7.75
CA PRO A 67 3.88 13.79 8.23
C PRO A 67 2.38 14.05 8.10
N ASP A 68 1.61 13.12 7.52
CA ASP A 68 0.16 13.26 7.34
C ASP A 68 -0.55 12.79 8.62
N GLU A 69 -0.55 13.67 9.63
CA GLU A 69 -1.16 13.44 10.95
C GLU A 69 -2.62 12.98 10.85
N ASN A 70 -3.37 13.45 9.84
CA ASN A 70 -4.77 13.07 9.62
C ASN A 70 -4.92 11.58 9.26
N LEU A 71 -3.99 11.02 8.49
CA LEU A 71 -4.04 9.63 8.07
C LEU A 71 -3.64 8.71 9.23
N ALA A 72 -2.61 9.09 9.97
CA ALA A 72 -2.16 8.39 11.17
C ALA A 72 -3.23 8.39 12.28
N GLU A 73 -3.84 9.54 12.59
CA GLU A 73 -4.91 9.65 13.59
C GLU A 73 -6.13 8.79 13.23
N ARG A 74 -6.57 8.81 11.97
CA ARG A 74 -7.72 8.01 11.53
C ARG A 74 -7.48 6.51 11.67
N ILE A 75 -6.26 6.05 11.44
CA ILE A 75 -5.92 4.62 11.56
C ILE A 75 -5.79 4.21 13.02
N ILE A 76 -5.21 5.06 13.87
CA ILE A 76 -5.13 4.81 15.33
C ILE A 76 -6.55 4.75 15.93
N LEU A 77 -7.40 5.72 15.63
CA LEU A 77 -8.82 5.73 16.06
C LEU A 77 -9.57 4.46 15.64
N TRP A 78 -9.27 3.93 14.45
CA TRP A 78 -9.90 2.71 13.96
C TRP A 78 -9.39 1.44 14.66
N LEU A 79 -8.11 1.43 15.07
CA LEU A 79 -7.52 0.32 15.82
C LEU A 79 -7.96 0.30 17.28
N GLU A 80 -8.17 1.46 17.92
CA GLU A 80 -8.63 1.56 19.31
C GLU A 80 -10.11 1.20 19.50
N GLN A 81 -10.91 1.20 18.42
CA GLN A 81 -12.33 0.83 18.44
C GLN A 81 -12.59 -0.68 18.27
N ARG A 82 -11.54 -1.51 18.19
CA ARG A 82 -11.63 -2.98 18.12
C ARG A 82 -11.15 -3.64 19.41
#